data_AF-A0A9J6H8H7-F1
#
_entry.id   AF-A0A9J6H8H7-F1
#
_cell.length_a   1.000
_cell.length_b   1.000
_cell.length_c   1.000
_cell.angle_alpha   90.00
_cell.angle_beta   90.00
_cell.angle_gamma   90.00
#
_symmetry.space_group_name_H-M   'P 1'
#
loop_
_entity.id
_entity.type
_entity.pdbx_description
1 polymer ?
#
loop_
_entity_poly.entity_id
_entity_poly.type
_entity_poly.pdbx_seq_one_letter_code
_entity_poly.pdbx_strand_id
1 'polypeptide(L)'
;MTMGDRPPNSIKELLKHFTDMTSNLKQVLDEVKKSMQFINNTFEDLCGTKQELDNLKKYNAALKKEKDELAMAMLSATKELTDLKQYTRKNNLEIKGIPKEKKNRSWKLLKR
;
A
#
# COMPACT_ATOMS: atom_id res chain seq x y z
N MET A 1 44.92 -77.85 -24.65
CA MET A 1 44.73 -76.63 -23.83
C MET A 1 43.32 -76.14 -24.08
N THR A 2 42.46 -76.22 -23.07
CA THR A 2 41.02 -75.99 -23.14
C THR A 2 40.71 -74.50 -23.35
N MET A 3 40.29 -74.13 -24.56
CA MET A 3 39.53 -72.91 -24.79
C MET A 3 38.14 -73.12 -24.21
N GLY A 4 37.98 -72.83 -22.93
CA GLY A 4 36.69 -72.84 -22.26
C GLY A 4 35.83 -71.69 -22.75
N ASP A 5 34.61 -72.02 -23.14
CA ASP A 5 33.54 -71.12 -23.55
C ASP A 5 33.44 -69.88 -22.63
N ARG A 6 33.56 -68.67 -23.18
CA ARG A 6 32.93 -67.48 -22.58
C ARG A 6 31.64 -67.25 -23.34
N PRO A 7 30.47 -67.33 -22.67
CA PRO A 7 29.86 -66.06 -22.27
C PRO A 7 28.97 -66.16 -20.99
N PRO A 8 29.45 -65.63 -19.85
CA PRO A 8 28.56 -65.20 -18.76
C PRO A 8 28.41 -63.67 -18.64
N ASN A 9 28.94 -62.90 -19.60
CA ASN A 9 29.14 -61.45 -19.44
C ASN A 9 27.98 -60.56 -19.92
N SER A 10 27.25 -60.90 -20.98
CA SER A 10 26.26 -59.99 -21.58
C SER A 10 25.01 -59.74 -20.73
N ILE A 11 24.44 -60.77 -20.09
CA ILE A 11 23.25 -60.63 -19.23
C ILE A 11 23.60 -59.86 -17.95
N LYS A 12 24.76 -60.13 -17.35
CA LYS A 12 25.22 -59.41 -16.15
C LYS A 12 25.49 -57.94 -16.44
N GLU A 13 26.08 -57.63 -17.59
CA GLU A 13 26.30 -56.25 -18.06
C GLU A 13 24.96 -55.54 -18.30
N LEU A 14 23.99 -56.19 -18.93
CA LEU A 14 22.66 -55.64 -19.15
C LEU A 14 21.92 -55.35 -17.83
N LEU A 15 21.98 -56.28 -16.87
CA LEU A 15 21.41 -56.10 -15.53
C LEU A 15 22.08 -54.95 -14.77
N LYS A 16 23.40 -54.82 -14.88
CA LYS A 16 24.13 -53.70 -14.30
C LYS A 16 23.68 -52.37 -14.92
N HIS A 17 23.63 -52.29 -16.25
CA HIS A 17 23.12 -51.10 -16.95
C HIS A 17 21.69 -50.74 -16.55
N PHE A 18 20.81 -51.73 -16.41
CA PHE A 18 19.44 -51.50 -15.97
C PHE A 18 19.37 -50.97 -14.53
N THR A 19 20.21 -51.51 -13.64
CA THR A 19 20.33 -51.05 -12.25
C THR A 19 20.83 -49.61 -12.19
N ASP A 20 21.87 -49.28 -12.98
CA ASP A 20 22.44 -47.94 -13.06
C ASP A 20 21.40 -46.93 -13.60
N MET A 21 20.67 -47.29 -14.66
CA MET A 21 19.57 -46.46 -15.18
C MET A 21 18.47 -46.25 -14.15
N THR A 22 18.08 -47.29 -13.42
CA THR A 22 17.05 -47.20 -12.38
C THR A 22 17.51 -46.28 -11.24
N SER A 23 18.77 -46.37 -10.84
CA SER A 23 19.37 -45.49 -9.83
C SER A 23 19.36 -44.02 -10.28
N ASN A 24 19.79 -43.77 -11.52
CA ASN A 24 19.82 -42.42 -12.09
C ASN A 24 18.41 -41.84 -12.22
N LEU A 25 17.43 -42.63 -12.67
CA LEU A 25 16.03 -42.21 -12.75
C LEU A 25 15.48 -41.83 -11.36
N LYS A 26 15.81 -42.61 -10.33
CA LYS A 26 15.43 -42.30 -8.96
C LYS A 26 16.01 -40.96 -8.51
N GLN A 27 17.29 -40.72 -8.79
CA GLN A 27 17.95 -39.46 -8.46
C GLN A 27 17.27 -38.26 -9.14
N VAL A 28 17.04 -38.34 -10.46
CA VAL A 28 16.36 -37.28 -11.22
C VAL A 28 14.95 -37.04 -10.67
N LEU A 29 14.22 -38.09 -10.33
CA LEU A 29 12.89 -37.98 -9.77
C LEU A 29 12.89 -37.29 -8.40
N ASP A 30 13.88 -37.58 -7.56
CA ASP A 30 14.04 -36.91 -6.27
C ASP A 30 14.42 -35.42 -6.43
N GLU A 31 15.22 -35.07 -7.45
CA GLU A 31 15.52 -33.67 -7.78
C GLU A 31 14.28 -32.93 -8.29
N VAL A 32 13.49 -33.53 -9.19
CA VAL A 32 12.22 -32.96 -9.69
C VAL A 32 11.25 -32.72 -8.54
N LYS A 33 11.13 -33.64 -7.58
CA LYS A 33 10.30 -33.45 -6.38
C LYS A 33 10.73 -32.23 -5.58
N LYS A 34 12.03 -32.04 -5.37
CA LYS A 34 12.55 -30.86 -4.66
C LYS A 34 12.23 -29.57 -5.40
N SER A 35 12.42 -29.54 -6.73
CA SER A 35 12.06 -28.39 -7.56
C SER A 35 10.57 -28.09 -7.48
N MET A 36 9.72 -29.11 -7.49
CA MET A 36 8.27 -28.94 -7.40
C MET A 36 7.84 -28.39 -6.03
N GLN A 37 8.44 -28.88 -4.95
CA GLN A 37 8.23 -28.33 -3.60
C GLN A 37 8.65 -26.86 -3.51
N PHE A 38 9.82 -26.52 -4.07
CA PHE A 38 10.30 -25.14 -4.12
C PHE A 38 9.32 -24.22 -4.87
N ILE A 39 8.83 -24.66 -6.03
CA ILE A 39 7.86 -23.90 -6.84
C ILE A 39 6.55 -23.70 -6.07
N ASN A 40 6.04 -24.75 -5.42
CA ASN A 40 4.81 -24.64 -4.62
C ASN A 40 4.95 -23.63 -3.49
N ASN A 41 6.02 -23.71 -2.70
CA ASN A 41 6.26 -22.77 -1.61
C ASN A 41 6.36 -21.33 -2.14
N THR A 42 7.11 -21.12 -3.22
CA THR A 42 7.24 -19.80 -3.87
C THR A 42 5.89 -19.27 -4.36
N PHE A 43 5.04 -20.15 -4.89
CA PHE A 43 3.71 -19.79 -5.35
C PHE A 43 2.77 -19.39 -4.21
N GLU A 44 2.85 -20.08 -3.07
CA GLU A 44 2.09 -19.73 -1.86
C GLU A 44 2.53 -18.36 -1.33
N ASP A 45 3.83 -18.09 -1.27
CA ASP A 45 4.37 -16.77 -0.87
C ASP A 45 3.88 -15.66 -1.82
N LEU A 46 3.89 -15.92 -3.14
CA LEU A 46 3.35 -14.97 -4.14
C LEU A 46 1.85 -14.71 -3.96
N CYS A 47 1.08 -15.74 -3.60
CA CYS A 47 -0.35 -15.56 -3.29
C CYS A 47 -0.54 -14.68 -2.04
N GLY A 48 0.26 -14.90 -0.99
CA GLY A 48 0.24 -14.10 0.23
C GLY A 48 0.57 -12.62 -0.03
N THR A 49 1.67 -12.36 -0.72
CA THR A 49 2.08 -10.99 -1.08
C THR A 49 1.05 -10.28 -1.96
N LYS A 50 0.40 -10.98 -2.89
CA LYS A 50 -0.70 -10.42 -3.69
C LYS A 50 -1.88 -10.01 -2.82
N GLN A 51 -2.26 -10.83 -1.84
CA GLN A 51 -3.34 -10.51 -0.92
C GLN A 51 -3.02 -9.27 -0.05
N GLU A 52 -1.78 -9.17 0.44
CA GLU A 52 -1.32 -7.98 1.16
C GLU A 52 -1.36 -6.73 0.30
N LEU A 53 -0.91 -6.82 -0.96
CA LEU A 53 -0.96 -5.71 -1.92
C LEU A 53 -2.39 -5.21 -2.13
N ASP A 54 -3.36 -6.11 -2.27
CA ASP A 54 -4.77 -5.75 -2.46
C ASP A 54 -5.36 -5.09 -1.20
N ASN A 55 -4.97 -5.55 -0.01
CA ASN A 55 -5.34 -4.91 1.25
C ASN A 55 -4.75 -3.50 1.37
N LEU A 56 -3.46 -3.33 1.04
CA LEU A 56 -2.80 -2.02 1.05
C LEU A 56 -3.45 -1.04 0.07
N LYS A 57 -3.87 -1.50 -1.12
CA LYS A 57 -4.61 -0.66 -2.07
C LYS A 57 -5.94 -0.17 -1.50
N LYS A 58 -6.70 -1.06 -0.84
CA LYS A 58 -7.97 -0.68 -0.18
C LYS A 58 -7.73 0.34 0.93
N TYR A 59 -6.73 0.11 1.77
CA TYR A 59 -6.38 1.04 2.85
C TYR A 59 -5.96 2.41 2.33
N ASN A 60 -5.12 2.45 1.29
CA ASN A 60 -4.70 3.70 0.65
C ASN A 60 -5.90 4.45 0.03
N ALA A 61 -6.85 3.75 -0.58
CA ALA A 61 -8.07 4.37 -1.10
C ALA A 61 -8.93 4.98 0.03
N ALA A 62 -9.06 4.28 1.16
CA ALA A 62 -9.76 4.79 2.34
C ALA A 62 -9.09 6.04 2.92
N LEU A 63 -7.76 6.02 3.09
CA LEU A 63 -6.99 7.16 3.57
C LEU A 63 -7.09 8.39 2.66
N LYS A 64 -7.11 8.19 1.33
CA LYS A 64 -7.33 9.30 0.39
C LYS A 64 -8.70 9.93 0.58
N LYS A 65 -9.74 9.11 0.76
CA LYS A 65 -11.09 9.60 1.02
C LYS A 65 -11.16 10.39 2.33
N GLU A 66 -10.59 9.86 3.40
CA GLU A 66 -10.55 10.53 4.71
C GLU A 66 -9.79 11.85 4.64
N LYS A 67 -8.65 11.88 3.94
CA LYS A 67 -7.88 13.11 3.69
C LYS A 67 -8.75 14.16 2.98
N ASP A 68 -9.47 13.79 1.94
CA ASP A 68 -10.30 14.71 1.16
C ASP A 68 -11.48 15.24 2.00
N GLU A 69 -12.11 14.39 2.79
CA GLU A 69 -13.17 14.78 3.73
C GLU A 69 -12.65 15.77 4.79
N LEU A 70 -11.47 15.50 5.37
CA LEU A 70 -10.85 16.37 6.35
C LEU A 70 -10.46 17.73 5.73
N ALA A 71 -9.95 17.73 4.50
CA ALA A 71 -9.62 18.96 3.79
C ALA A 71 -10.86 19.84 3.56
N MET A 72 -12.00 19.23 3.19
CA MET A 72 -13.27 19.94 3.03
C MET A 72 -13.78 20.49 4.37
N ALA A 73 -13.70 19.71 5.45
CA ALA A 73 -14.07 20.16 6.79
C ALA A 73 -13.22 21.35 7.25
N MET A 74 -11.91 21.29 7.00
CA MET A 74 -10.98 22.37 7.35
C MET A 74 -11.28 23.66 6.56
N LEU A 75 -11.62 23.55 5.27
CA LEU A 75 -12.04 24.70 4.46
C LEU A 75 -13.33 25.33 5.01
N SER A 76 -14.32 24.51 5.38
CA SER A 76 -15.58 24.99 5.98
C SER A 76 -15.31 25.74 7.29
N ALA A 77 -14.55 25.13 8.21
CA ALA A 77 -14.22 25.74 9.49
C ALA A 77 -13.45 27.07 9.31
N THR A 78 -12.54 27.14 8.32
CA THR A 78 -11.80 28.36 8.01
C THR A 78 -12.72 29.48 7.53
N LYS A 79 -13.71 29.14 6.70
CA LYS A 79 -14.72 30.09 6.22
C LYS A 79 -15.58 30.60 7.37
N GLU A 80 -16.12 29.71 8.19
CA GLU A 80 -16.93 30.07 9.37
C GLU A 80 -16.16 30.98 10.32
N LEU A 81 -14.88 30.67 10.57
CA LEU A 81 -14.01 31.51 11.41
C LEU A 81 -13.76 32.89 10.80
N THR A 82 -13.68 32.99 9.48
CA THR A 82 -13.55 34.27 8.77
C THR A 82 -14.83 35.09 8.89
N ASP A 83 -15.99 34.47 8.69
CA ASP A 83 -17.30 35.10 8.80
C ASP A 83 -17.55 35.62 10.22
N LEU A 84 -17.21 34.82 11.24
CA LEU A 84 -17.28 35.21 12.65
C LEU A 84 -16.36 36.41 12.95
N LYS A 85 -15.10 36.38 12.47
CA LYS A 85 -14.18 37.51 12.62
C LYS A 85 -14.74 38.78 11.99
N GLN A 86 -15.37 38.69 10.82
CA GLN A 86 -15.98 39.82 10.15
C GLN A 86 -17.22 40.33 10.91
N TYR A 87 -18.07 39.42 11.41
CA TYR A 87 -19.23 39.75 12.24
C TYR A 87 -18.80 40.50 13.51
N THR A 88 -17.77 40.01 14.22
CA THR A 88 -17.21 40.68 15.40
C THR A 88 -16.71 42.07 15.05
N ARG A 89 -15.98 42.24 13.93
CA ARG A 89 -15.53 43.58 13.48
C ARG A 89 -16.70 44.51 13.24
N LYS A 90 -17.74 44.06 12.52
CA LYS A 90 -18.93 44.86 12.20
C LYS A 90 -19.67 45.33 13.45
N ASN A 91 -19.79 44.47 14.46
CA ASN A 91 -20.54 44.77 15.69
C ASN A 91 -19.69 45.46 16.76
N ASN A 92 -18.37 45.36 16.68
CA ASN A 92 -17.42 46.03 17.58
C ASN A 92 -16.72 47.21 16.89
N LEU A 93 -17.36 47.85 15.89
CA LEU A 93 -16.89 49.10 15.31
C LEU A 93 -16.94 50.19 16.39
N GLU A 94 -15.84 50.36 17.11
CA GLU A 94 -15.61 51.52 17.97
C GLU A 94 -15.33 52.73 17.06
N ILE A 95 -16.26 53.68 16.99
CA ILE A 95 -16.03 54.92 16.24
C ILE A 95 -15.04 55.79 17.04
N LYS A 96 -13.75 55.62 16.76
CA LYS A 96 -12.71 56.50 17.28
C LYS A 96 -12.75 57.83 16.53
N GLY A 97 -12.89 58.93 17.28
CA GLY A 97 -12.89 60.29 16.72
C GLY A 97 -14.21 61.05 16.82
N ILE A 98 -15.29 60.48 17.38
CA ILE A 98 -16.45 61.29 17.79
C ILE A 98 -16.08 62.01 19.10
N PRO A 99 -16.05 63.35 19.14
CA PRO A 99 -15.84 64.08 20.38
C PRO A 99 -16.94 63.71 21.37
N LYS A 100 -16.57 63.19 22.56
CA LYS A 100 -17.52 62.85 23.63
C LYS A 100 -18.27 64.06 24.19
N GLU A 101 -17.78 65.27 23.90
CA GLU A 101 -18.38 66.52 24.33
C GLU A 101 -19.04 67.26 23.17
N LYS A 102 -20.29 67.71 23.39
CA LYS A 102 -21.08 68.58 22.48
C LYS A 102 -20.46 69.97 22.19
N LYS A 103 -19.21 70.22 22.61
CA LYS A 103 -18.55 71.52 22.49
C LYS A 103 -17.86 71.76 21.15
N ASN A 104 -17.89 70.81 20.21
CA ASN A 104 -17.31 71.04 18.89
C ASN A 104 -18.29 71.80 17.96
N ARG A 105 -17.86 72.95 17.42
CA ARG A 105 -18.66 73.93 16.65
C ARG A 105 -19.43 73.34 15.46
N SER A 106 -19.03 72.17 14.97
CA SER A 106 -19.58 71.47 13.81
C SER A 106 -21.02 70.95 13.98
N TRP A 107 -21.53 70.77 15.20
CA TRP A 107 -22.93 70.35 15.41
C TRP A 107 -23.97 71.44 15.09
N LYS A 108 -23.56 72.72 15.01
CA LYS A 108 -24.47 73.84 14.70
C LYS A 108 -24.88 73.90 13.23
N LEU A 109 -24.20 73.17 12.35
CA LEU A 109 -24.49 73.15 10.90
C LEU A 109 -25.45 72.02 10.49
N LEU A 110 -25.77 71.09 11.40
CA LEU A 110 -26.66 69.96 11.12
C LEU A 110 -28.15 70.22 11.46
N LYS A 111 -28.50 71.43 11.91
CA LYS A 111 -29.89 71.84 12.20
C LYS A 111 -30.38 72.92 11.23
N ARG A 112 -30.24 72.68 9.93
CA ARG A 112 -31.00 73.39 8.90
C ARG A 112 -31.73 72.37 8.04
#